data_AF-B4RLJ1-F1
#
_entry.id   AF-B4RLJ1-F1
#
_cell.length_a   1.000
_cell.length_b   1.000
_cell.length_c   1.000
_cell.angle_alpha   90.00
_cell.angle_beta   90.00
_cell.angle_gamma   90.00
#
_symmetry.space_group_name_H-M   'P 1'
#
loop_
_entity.id
_entity.type
_entity.pdbx_description
1 polymer ?
#
loop_
_entity_poly.entity_id
_entity_poly.type
_entity_poly.pdbx_seq_one_letter_code
_entity_poly.pdbx_strand_id
1 'polypeptide(L)'
;MIKYNREEHKMTVQAKTKGLAWQEKPLSDNERLKTESNFLRGTILDDLKDPLTGGFKGDNFQLIRFHSMYEQDGRDIRTEAKLEPLKFMLLRCRLPAGSSNRPSG
;
A
#
# COMPACT_ATOMS: atom_id res chain seq x y z
N MET A 1 -13.10 -17.70 59.58
CA MET A 1 -11.88 -16.94 59.24
C MET A 1 -11.18 -17.66 58.09
N ILE A 2 -11.51 -17.29 56.85
CA ILE A 2 -11.01 -17.98 55.64
C ILE A 2 -9.63 -17.41 55.34
N LYS A 3 -8.59 -18.26 55.35
CA LYS A 3 -7.21 -17.85 55.06
C LYS A 3 -7.09 -17.51 53.57
N TYR A 4 -6.84 -16.23 53.26
CA TYR A 4 -6.62 -15.76 51.89
C TYR A 4 -5.22 -16.20 51.44
N ASN A 5 -5.14 -17.12 50.48
CA ASN A 5 -3.87 -17.66 49.99
C ASN A 5 -3.22 -16.66 49.01
N ARG A 6 -2.13 -16.03 49.44
CA ARG A 6 -1.39 -14.98 48.71
C ARG A 6 -0.67 -15.49 47.45
N GLU A 7 -0.43 -16.79 47.34
CA GLU A 7 0.35 -17.40 46.26
C GLU A 7 -0.49 -17.64 45.00
N GLU A 8 -1.78 -17.96 45.14
CA GLU A 8 -2.75 -18.09 44.03
C GLU A 8 -2.89 -16.79 43.23
N HIS A 9 -2.77 -15.65 43.92
CA HIS A 9 -2.88 -14.33 43.32
C HIS A 9 -1.61 -13.90 42.55
N LYS A 10 -0.44 -14.51 42.82
CA LYS A 10 0.79 -14.25 42.05
C LYS A 10 0.81 -15.02 40.73
N MET A 11 0.28 -16.25 40.72
CA MET A 11 0.20 -17.09 39.52
C MET A 11 -0.80 -16.53 38.49
N THR A 12 -1.91 -15.94 38.95
CA THR A 12 -2.91 -15.30 38.06
C THR A 12 -2.42 -13.99 37.43
N VAL A 13 -1.52 -13.26 38.09
CA VAL A 13 -0.91 -12.03 37.54
C VAL A 13 0.20 -12.34 36.53
N GLN A 14 1.01 -13.37 36.78
CA GLN A 14 2.03 -13.84 35.82
C GLN A 14 1.42 -14.49 34.57
N ALA A 15 0.29 -15.19 34.69
CA ALA A 15 -0.41 -15.76 33.53
C ALA A 15 -1.03 -14.68 32.62
N LYS A 16 -1.36 -13.49 33.15
CA LYS A 16 -2.02 -12.41 32.40
C LYS A 16 -1.06 -11.48 31.64
N THR A 17 0.23 -11.54 31.92
CA THR A 17 1.25 -10.65 31.33
C THR A 17 1.98 -11.24 30.12
N LYS A 18 1.77 -12.54 29.82
CA LYS A 18 2.37 -13.23 28.66
C LYS A 18 1.82 -12.84 27.27
N GLY A 19 0.87 -11.91 27.19
CA GLY A 19 0.22 -11.51 25.93
C GLY A 19 0.49 -10.07 25.46
N LEU A 20 1.34 -9.31 26.15
CA LEU A 20 1.60 -7.89 25.86
C LEU A 20 3.05 -7.63 25.41
N ALA A 21 3.66 -8.60 24.72
CA ALA A 21 4.88 -8.32 23.98
C ALA A 21 4.46 -7.58 22.69
N TRP A 22 4.82 -6.30 22.57
CA TRP A 22 4.85 -5.62 21.28
C TRP A 22 5.88 -6.32 20.42
N GLN A 23 5.48 -7.42 19.76
CA GLN A 23 6.33 -8.11 18.81
C GLN A 23 6.58 -7.14 17.68
N GLU A 24 7.84 -6.73 17.52
CA GLU A 24 8.32 -6.03 16.33
C GLU A 24 7.99 -6.92 15.13
N LYS A 25 6.88 -6.62 14.46
CA LYS A 25 6.52 -7.28 13.22
C LYS A 25 7.58 -6.93 12.19
N PRO A 26 8.01 -7.90 11.36
CA PRO A 26 8.91 -7.60 10.26
C PRO A 26 8.27 -6.52 9.38
N LEU A 27 9.10 -5.59 8.91
CA LEU A 27 8.67 -4.52 8.02
C LEU A 27 8.01 -5.13 6.78
N SER A 28 6.90 -4.53 6.34
CA SER A 28 6.30 -4.94 5.07
C SER A 28 7.24 -4.63 3.92
N ASP A 29 7.17 -5.40 2.84
CA ASP A 29 7.98 -5.18 1.63
C ASP A 29 7.86 -3.74 1.08
N ASN A 30 6.71 -3.09 1.28
CA ASN A 30 6.49 -1.69 0.90
C ASN A 30 7.42 -0.70 1.60
N GLU A 31 7.92 -1.02 2.80
CA GLU A 31 8.89 -0.18 3.49
C GLU A 31 10.27 -0.28 2.83
N ARG A 32 10.67 -1.48 2.37
CA ARG A 32 11.86 -1.64 1.51
C ARG A 32 11.74 -0.80 0.25
N LEU A 33 10.58 -0.83 -0.42
CA LEU A 33 10.32 -0.02 -1.61
C LEU A 33 10.52 1.48 -1.36
N LYS A 34 10.02 1.99 -0.24
CA LYS A 34 10.18 3.41 0.11
C LYS A 34 11.65 3.77 0.33
N THR A 35 12.43 2.91 0.98
CA THR A 35 13.85 3.12 1.23
C THR A 35 14.67 3.10 -0.05
N GLU A 36 14.41 2.14 -0.94
CA GLU A 36 15.22 1.90 -2.15
C GLU A 36 14.80 2.77 -3.35
N SER A 37 13.62 3.39 -3.32
CA SER A 37 13.04 4.10 -4.46
C SER A 37 13.56 5.52 -4.71
N ASN A 38 14.60 5.99 -4.01
CA ASN A 38 15.14 7.34 -4.19
C ASN A 38 14.02 8.42 -4.11
N PHE A 39 13.43 8.57 -2.92
CA PHE A 39 12.30 9.48 -2.68
C PHE A 39 11.07 9.15 -3.56
N LEU A 40 10.71 7.88 -3.64
CA LEU A 40 9.56 7.36 -4.40
C LEU A 40 9.68 7.45 -5.92
N ARG A 41 10.77 8.01 -6.45
CA ARG A 41 10.98 8.20 -7.89
C ARG A 41 11.11 6.88 -8.65
N GLY A 42 11.85 5.92 -8.08
CA GLY A 42 12.19 4.65 -8.71
C GLY A 42 12.71 4.83 -10.14
N THR A 43 12.30 3.93 -11.03
CA THR A 43 12.55 4.01 -12.47
C THR A 43 11.28 4.36 -13.26
N ILE A 44 10.30 5.00 -12.60
CA ILE A 44 9.00 5.39 -13.20
C ILE A 44 9.18 6.19 -14.50
N LEU A 45 10.20 7.06 -14.56
CA LEU A 45 10.47 7.89 -15.73
C LEU A 45 10.95 7.08 -16.95
N ASP A 46 11.60 5.95 -16.72
CA ASP A 46 12.03 5.07 -17.80
C ASP A 46 10.86 4.22 -18.30
N ASP A 47 10.01 3.73 -17.39
CA ASP A 47 8.76 3.06 -17.73
C ASP A 47 7.81 3.97 -18.54
N LEU A 48 7.73 5.26 -18.20
CA LEU A 48 6.93 6.24 -18.95
C LEU A 48 7.45 6.54 -20.37
N LYS A 49 8.73 6.29 -20.64
CA LYS A 49 9.32 6.47 -21.98
C LYS A 49 9.07 5.28 -22.88
N ASP A 50 8.73 4.11 -22.33
CA ASP A 50 8.47 2.88 -23.08
C ASP A 50 7.06 2.91 -23.69
N PRO A 51 6.91 3.11 -25.02
CA PRO A 51 5.61 3.21 -25.66
C PRO A 51 4.97 1.84 -25.92
N LEU A 52 5.71 0.75 -25.74
CA LEU A 52 5.27 -0.61 -26.12
C LEU A 52 4.51 -1.29 -25.00
N THR A 53 5.02 -1.22 -23.77
CA THR A 53 4.42 -1.96 -22.65
C THR A 53 3.20 -1.23 -22.05
N GLY A 54 3.17 0.10 -22.13
CA GLY A 54 2.05 0.93 -21.66
C GLY A 54 1.71 0.80 -20.17
N GLY A 55 2.62 0.22 -19.36
CA GLY A 55 2.40 -0.06 -17.95
C GLY A 55 3.71 -0.20 -17.18
N PHE A 56 3.60 -0.25 -15.86
CA PHE A 56 4.73 -0.19 -14.94
C PHE A 56 5.24 -1.58 -14.56
N LYS A 57 6.56 -1.73 -14.46
CA LYS A 57 7.20 -3.03 -14.20
C LYS A 57 7.67 -3.15 -12.75
N GLY A 58 7.52 -4.34 -12.18
CA GLY A 58 8.01 -4.68 -10.83
C GLY A 58 7.54 -3.69 -9.76
N ASP A 59 8.51 -3.14 -9.02
CA ASP A 59 8.31 -2.24 -7.88
C ASP A 59 7.63 -0.91 -8.27
N ASN A 60 7.74 -0.48 -9.54
CA ASN A 60 7.12 0.75 -10.01
C ASN A 60 5.59 0.70 -9.93
N PHE A 61 4.98 -0.49 -10.05
CA PHE A 61 3.52 -0.66 -9.92
C PHE A 61 3.00 -0.22 -8.54
N GLN A 62 3.83 -0.35 -7.49
CA GLN A 62 3.50 0.16 -6.17
C GLN A 62 3.87 1.63 -6.02
N LEU A 63 4.99 2.06 -6.61
CA LEU A 63 5.48 3.44 -6.50
C LEU A 63 4.57 4.47 -7.17
N ILE A 64 3.94 4.14 -8.30
CA ILE A 64 3.01 5.05 -9.00
C ILE A 64 1.82 5.47 -8.12
N ARG A 65 1.43 4.65 -7.15
CA ARG A 65 0.31 4.94 -6.24
C ARG A 65 0.58 6.14 -5.34
N PHE A 66 1.86 6.39 -5.02
CA PHE A 66 2.26 7.59 -4.29
C PHE A 66 2.15 8.86 -5.15
N HIS A 67 2.24 8.71 -6.47
CA HIS A 67 2.02 9.76 -7.47
C HIS A 67 0.54 9.90 -7.86
N SER A 68 -0.36 9.25 -7.11
CA SER A 68 -1.80 9.25 -7.37
C SER A 68 -2.19 8.65 -8.73
N MET A 69 -1.30 7.83 -9.30
CA MET A 69 -1.52 7.06 -10.51
C MET A 69 -1.84 5.61 -10.14
N TYR A 70 -2.85 5.04 -10.80
CA TYR A 70 -3.25 3.65 -10.60
C TYR A 70 -3.44 2.96 -11.94
N GLU A 71 -2.67 1.91 -12.18
CA GLU A 71 -2.86 1.02 -13.32
C GLU A 71 -4.05 0.10 -13.04
N GLN A 72 -4.97 0.00 -14.00
CA GLN A 72 -6.17 -0.83 -13.96
C GLN A 72 -6.26 -1.69 -15.21
N ASP A 73 -6.69 -2.92 -15.04
CA ASP A 73 -6.98 -3.82 -16.15
C ASP A 73 -8.45 -3.73 -16.54
N GLY A 74 -8.73 -3.70 -17.85
CA GLY A 74 -10.06 -3.90 -18.41
C GLY A 74 -10.55 -5.34 -18.20
N ARG A 75 -11.05 -5.65 -16.99
CA ARG A 75 -11.43 -7.02 -16.58
C ARG A 75 -12.51 -7.67 -17.46
N ASP A 76 -13.39 -6.85 -18.03
CA ASP A 76 -14.50 -7.33 -18.86
C ASP A 76 -13.97 -7.84 -20.21
N ILE A 77 -13.09 -7.06 -20.86
CA ILE A 77 -12.48 -7.41 -22.15
C ILE A 77 -11.52 -8.60 -22.02
N ARG A 78 -10.86 -8.75 -20.86
CA ARG A 78 -9.93 -9.88 -20.60
C ARG A 78 -10.62 -11.24 -20.64
N THR A 79 -11.90 -11.31 -20.32
CA THR A 79 -12.64 -12.59 -20.31
C THR A 79 -13.03 -13.02 -21.72
N GLU A 80 -13.18 -12.07 -22.64
CA GLU A 80 -13.63 -12.30 -24.01
C GLU A 80 -12.47 -12.38 -25.03
N ALA A 81 -11.35 -11.72 -24.75
CA ALA A 81 -10.19 -11.66 -25.63
C ALA A 81 -8.95 -12.35 -25.03
N LYS A 82 -8.35 -13.31 -25.76
CA LYS A 82 -7.02 -13.89 -25.48
C LYS A 82 -5.87 -12.91 -25.84
N LEU A 83 -6.12 -11.60 -25.74
CA LEU A 83 -5.19 -10.54 -26.09
C LEU A 83 -4.43 -10.08 -24.85
N GLU A 84 -3.32 -9.36 -25.07
CA GLU A 84 -2.58 -8.64 -24.03
C GLU A 84 -3.55 -7.77 -23.19
N PRO A 85 -3.39 -7.70 -21.85
CA PRO A 85 -4.31 -6.95 -20.99
C PRO A 85 -4.39 -5.48 -21.41
N LEU A 86 -5.61 -5.00 -21.65
CA LEU A 86 -5.84 -3.58 -21.86
C LEU A 86 -5.66 -2.84 -20.53
N LYS A 87 -4.58 -2.07 -20.45
CA LYS A 87 -4.20 -1.28 -19.27
C LYS A 87 -4.74 0.14 -19.39
N PHE A 88 -5.35 0.61 -18.30
CA PHE A 88 -5.84 1.97 -18.14
C PHE A 88 -5.14 2.65 -16.96
N MET A 89 -4.94 3.96 -17.04
CA MET A 89 -4.35 4.74 -15.98
C MET A 89 -5.39 5.67 -15.35
N LEU A 90 -5.70 5.45 -14.08
CA LEU A 90 -6.51 6.36 -13.28
C LEU A 90 -5.60 7.36 -12.57
N LEU A 91 -5.77 8.65 -12.85
CA LEU A 91 -5.14 9.72 -12.09
C LEU A 91 -6.11 10.28 -11.06
N ARG A 92 -5.65 10.43 -9.82
CA ARG A 92 -6.39 11.09 -8.74
C ARG A 92 -5.76 12.44 -8.41
N CYS A 93 -6.55 13.50 -8.49
CA CYS A 93 -6.10 14.82 -8.07
C CYS A 93 -6.26 15.00 -6.55
N ARG A 94 -5.31 15.70 -5.93
CA ARG A 94 -5.43 16.19 -4.55
C ARG A 94 -5.99 17.61 -4.60
N LEU A 95 -7.29 17.75 -4.33
CA LEU A 95 -7.98 19.03 -4.30
C LEU A 95 -8.38 19.37 -2.86
N PRO A 96 -7.67 20.30 -2.17
CA PRO A 96 -8.09 20.74 -0.85
C PRO A 96 -9.46 21.42 -0.96
N ALA A 97 -10.39 21.06 -0.06
CA ALA A 97 -11.78 21.52 -0.09
C ALA A 97 -12.57 21.21 -1.37
N GLY A 98 -12.05 20.35 -2.28
CA GLY A 98 -12.73 19.99 -3.52
C GLY A 98 -12.95 21.17 -4.48
N SER A 99 -12.22 22.28 -4.31
CA SER A 99 -12.37 23.46 -5.15
C SER A 99 -11.72 23.20 -6.51
N SER A 100 -12.56 23.14 -7.55
CA SER A 100 -12.13 23.22 -8.94
C SER A 100 -12.47 24.62 -9.41
N ASN A 101 -11.44 25.46 -9.62
CA ASN A 101 -11.68 26.80 -10.13
C ASN A 101 -12.26 26.69 -11.54
N ARG A 102 -13.54 27.04 -11.70
CA ARG A 102 -14.15 27.21 -13.03
C ARG A 102 -13.69 28.57 -13.55
N PRO A 103 -13.01 28.66 -14.72
CA PRO A 103 -12.66 29.96 -15.27
C PRO A 103 -13.94 30.77 -15.51
N SER A 104 -14.04 31.91 -14.84
CA SER A 104 -15.05 32.93 -15.11
C SER A 104 -14.72 33.57 -16.45
N GLY A 105 -15.52 33.26 -17.46
CA GLY A 105 -15.51 33.96 -18.75
C GLY A 105 -16.04 35.38 -18.64
#